data_AF-A0AAW1SKI8-F1
#
_entry.id   AF-A0AAW1SKI8-F1
#
_cell.length_a   1.000
_cell.length_b   1.000
_cell.length_c   1.000
_cell.angle_alpha   90.00
_cell.angle_beta   90.00
_cell.angle_gamma   90.00
#
_symmetry.space_group_name_H-M   'P 1'
#
loop_
_entity.id
_entity.type
_entity.pdbx_description
1 polymer ?
#
loop_
_entity_poly.entity_id
_entity_poly.type
_entity_poly.pdbx_seq_one_letter_code
_entity_poly.pdbx_strand_id
1 'polypeptide(L)'
;RTIYLCDDGKDPEKRKWIASMGPDFVYVSGRKRPPGEMNGKSGNLNNCLQQLYPEEYDIPLNEVACVFDADQTALKEFFVKTLPLFDAGDDVGMVLSPQCFHNLNLHEDIFNHSNIHFWEYMQPGYDTLGFISCTGTNFLGHFQIMFNPKVSPLTQKELSMGMRIMYSTGVWSYMVAAISTPFYTIIPLVTIWIGVFPIIINFWLALGLTIYAAFTQALLFYVRTPRHLESLWFANIANQLLWWSYVKACWRTIITKIMGSTITFKATAKGGSKMKDSALRDIWLACVAFVLLAVSIAIGIWELVDGAEIFSPLLISVLWATYNIIAPYLLIHYAIFGKGIFLHFMCRICLIITFGAGAAAVGLMWAVKEVDYRHAKEFSGGAYQSHEIGVLFRHIKSAARSTGF
;
A
#
# COMPACT_ATOMS: atom_id res chain seq x y z
N ARG A 1 -11.28 -21.59 31.03
CA ARG A 1 -10.88 -21.13 29.68
C ARG A 1 -10.25 -22.30 28.97
N THR A 2 -10.49 -22.50 27.68
CA THR A 2 -9.97 -23.64 26.92
C THR A 2 -9.21 -23.14 25.71
N ILE A 3 -8.10 -23.78 25.35
CA ILE A 3 -7.18 -23.36 24.29
C ILE A 3 -7.24 -24.38 23.16
N TYR A 4 -7.78 -23.97 22.01
CA TYR A 4 -8.03 -24.84 20.85
C TYR A 4 -6.95 -24.68 19.79
N LEU A 5 -6.07 -25.68 19.63
CA LEU A 5 -5.14 -25.72 18.50
C LEU A 5 -5.88 -26.26 17.27
N CYS A 6 -6.33 -25.35 16.41
CA CYS A 6 -7.00 -25.67 15.15
C CYS A 6 -5.96 -26.05 14.08
N ASP A 7 -5.67 -27.35 13.90
CA ASP A 7 -4.64 -27.84 12.99
C ASP A 7 -5.22 -28.45 11.70
N ASP A 8 -5.34 -27.60 10.68
CA ASP A 8 -5.68 -27.94 9.29
C ASP A 8 -4.68 -28.94 8.67
N GLY A 9 -3.47 -29.07 9.23
CA GLY A 9 -2.37 -29.89 8.73
C GLY A 9 -2.33 -31.34 9.23
N LYS A 10 -3.13 -31.71 10.24
CA LYS A 10 -3.21 -33.09 10.79
C LYS A 10 -1.88 -33.64 11.33
N ASP A 11 -1.07 -32.78 11.92
CA ASP A 11 0.28 -33.06 12.41
C ASP A 11 0.26 -33.93 13.69
N PRO A 12 0.80 -35.17 13.67
CA PRO A 12 0.81 -36.05 14.83
C PRO A 12 1.64 -35.54 16.01
N GLU A 13 2.71 -34.78 15.76
CA GLU A 13 3.57 -34.27 16.83
C GLU A 13 2.91 -33.09 17.54
N LYS A 14 2.21 -32.20 16.81
CA LYS A 14 1.34 -31.19 17.44
C LYS A 14 0.25 -31.82 18.29
N ARG A 15 -0.33 -32.94 17.86
CA ARG A 15 -1.37 -33.66 18.62
C ARG A 15 -0.82 -34.24 19.93
N LYS A 16 0.36 -34.87 19.89
CA LYS A 16 1.06 -35.34 21.10
C LYS A 16 1.42 -34.17 22.04
N TRP A 17 1.95 -33.08 21.47
CA TRP A 17 2.37 -31.90 22.21
C TRP A 17 1.20 -31.25 22.97
N ILE A 18 0.06 -31.02 22.31
CA ILE A 18 -1.15 -30.52 22.97
C ILE A 18 -1.65 -31.51 24.04
N ALA A 19 -1.69 -32.81 23.76
CA ALA A 19 -2.08 -33.81 24.75
C ALA A 19 -1.16 -33.84 25.99
N SER A 20 0.09 -33.36 25.88
CA SER A 20 1.02 -33.24 27.01
C SER A 20 0.83 -31.99 27.88
N MET A 21 0.01 -31.02 27.44
CA MET A 21 -0.23 -29.76 28.18
C MET A 21 -1.35 -29.84 29.23
N GLY A 22 -2.13 -30.92 29.25
CA GLY A 22 -3.25 -31.11 30.18
C GLY A 22 -4.63 -30.73 29.60
N PRO A 23 -5.69 -30.80 30.42
CA PRO A 23 -7.09 -30.83 29.94
C PRO A 23 -7.59 -29.51 29.32
N ASP A 24 -7.00 -28.38 29.69
CA ASP A 24 -7.36 -27.06 29.14
C ASP A 24 -6.94 -26.86 27.68
N PHE A 25 -6.18 -27.80 27.09
CA PHE A 25 -5.61 -27.71 25.75
C PHE A 25 -6.19 -28.78 24.83
N VAL A 26 -6.90 -28.36 23.79
CA VAL A 26 -7.66 -29.25 22.90
C VAL A 26 -7.10 -29.18 21.48
N TYR A 27 -6.72 -30.34 20.94
CA TYR A 27 -6.28 -30.46 19.54
C TYR A 27 -7.48 -30.66 18.63
N VAL A 28 -7.77 -29.67 17.77
CA VAL A 28 -8.92 -29.67 16.87
C VAL A 28 -8.44 -29.84 15.44
N SER A 29 -9.05 -30.79 14.72
CA SER A 29 -8.76 -31.03 13.30
C SER A 29 -9.97 -31.71 12.64
N GLY A 30 -9.74 -32.69 11.76
CA GLY A 30 -10.79 -33.48 11.10
C GLY A 30 -11.31 -32.87 9.80
N ARG A 31 -11.25 -31.53 9.65
CA ARG A 31 -11.69 -30.78 8.46
C ARG A 31 -11.31 -31.46 7.14
N LYS A 32 -12.26 -31.46 6.20
CA LYS A 32 -12.05 -31.77 4.79
C LYS A 32 -12.10 -30.47 4.00
N ARG A 33 -11.09 -30.23 3.15
CA ARG A 33 -11.03 -29.03 2.32
C ARG A 33 -11.44 -29.38 0.88
N PRO A 34 -12.52 -28.80 0.34
CA PRO A 34 -12.91 -29.03 -1.05
C PRO A 34 -11.81 -28.61 -2.03
N PRO A 35 -11.69 -29.26 -3.21
CA PRO A 35 -10.81 -28.79 -4.27
C PRO A 35 -11.09 -27.32 -4.63
N GLY A 36 -10.06 -26.49 -4.61
CA GLY A 36 -10.17 -25.04 -4.88
C GLY A 36 -10.54 -24.16 -3.68
N GLU A 37 -10.74 -24.71 -2.47
CA GLU A 37 -11.12 -23.91 -1.30
C GLU A 37 -10.00 -22.96 -0.81
N MET A 38 -10.20 -21.65 -1.02
CA MET A 38 -9.28 -20.60 -0.55
C MET A 38 -9.35 -20.31 0.96
N ASN A 39 -10.46 -20.62 1.63
CA ASN A 39 -10.77 -20.18 3.00
C ASN A 39 -10.03 -20.98 4.09
N GLY A 40 -8.70 -21.09 3.98
CA GLY A 40 -7.86 -21.90 4.86
C GLY A 40 -8.06 -21.61 6.35
N LYS A 41 -7.88 -20.35 6.78
CA LYS A 41 -8.00 -19.98 8.20
C LYS A 41 -9.45 -19.99 8.70
N SER A 42 -10.36 -19.29 8.01
CA SER A 42 -11.76 -19.13 8.44
C SER A 42 -12.51 -20.46 8.47
N GLY A 43 -12.39 -21.32 7.45
CA GLY A 43 -13.04 -22.63 7.48
C GLY A 43 -12.49 -23.59 8.55
N ASN A 44 -11.24 -23.40 8.99
CA ASN A 44 -10.65 -24.16 10.11
C ASN A 44 -11.20 -23.69 11.46
N LEU A 45 -11.36 -22.37 11.64
CA LEU A 45 -12.06 -21.79 12.80
C LEU A 45 -13.53 -22.22 12.85
N ASN A 46 -14.26 -22.16 11.73
CA ASN A 46 -15.64 -22.61 11.65
C ASN A 46 -15.77 -24.11 11.97
N ASN A 47 -14.86 -24.95 11.46
CA ASN A 47 -14.79 -26.39 11.80
C ASN A 47 -14.53 -26.62 13.30
N CYS A 48 -13.84 -25.71 13.99
CA CYS A 48 -13.69 -25.76 15.44
C CYS A 48 -14.97 -25.34 16.15
N LEU A 49 -15.54 -24.19 15.79
CA LEU A 49 -16.75 -23.67 16.42
C LEU A 49 -17.93 -24.64 16.26
N GLN A 50 -18.12 -25.25 15.09
CA GLN A 50 -19.17 -26.28 14.86
C GLN A 50 -18.96 -27.57 15.67
N GLN A 51 -17.76 -27.83 16.21
CA GLN A 51 -17.52 -28.98 17.11
C GLN A 51 -17.76 -28.62 18.60
N LEU A 52 -17.82 -27.33 18.93
CA LEU A 52 -18.10 -26.83 20.28
C LEU A 52 -19.57 -26.43 20.44
N TYR A 53 -20.11 -25.81 19.39
CA TYR A 53 -21.46 -25.27 19.31
C TYR A 53 -22.11 -25.80 18.01
N PRO A 54 -22.77 -26.97 18.06
CA PRO A 54 -23.65 -27.46 16.99
C PRO A 54 -24.79 -26.49 16.67
N GLU A 55 -25.50 -26.69 15.55
CA GLU A 55 -26.57 -25.77 15.10
C GLU A 55 -27.76 -25.71 16.08
N GLU A 56 -27.95 -26.74 16.91
CA GLU A 56 -28.96 -26.83 17.96
C GLU A 56 -28.50 -26.30 19.33
N TYR A 57 -27.27 -25.81 19.45
CA TYR A 57 -26.71 -25.32 20.71
C TYR A 57 -26.97 -23.82 20.90
N ASP A 58 -27.76 -23.46 21.90
CA ASP A 58 -28.00 -22.07 22.30
C ASP A 58 -26.73 -21.49 22.96
N ILE A 59 -26.01 -20.63 22.24
CA ILE A 59 -24.71 -20.09 22.68
C ILE A 59 -24.96 -18.96 23.71
N PRO A 60 -24.43 -19.07 24.95
CA PRO A 60 -24.58 -18.03 25.96
C PRO A 60 -24.01 -16.68 25.49
N LEU A 61 -24.73 -15.59 25.75
CA LEU A 61 -24.32 -14.22 25.38
C LEU A 61 -23.00 -13.75 26.03
N ASN A 62 -22.52 -14.46 27.05
CA ASN A 62 -21.25 -14.21 27.73
C ASN A 62 -20.10 -15.13 27.26
N GLU A 63 -20.28 -15.92 26.20
CA GLU A 63 -19.22 -16.72 25.59
C GLU A 63 -18.34 -15.86 24.67
N VAL A 64 -17.00 -15.97 24.79
CA VAL A 64 -16.06 -15.05 24.13
C VAL A 64 -14.95 -15.81 23.39
N ALA A 65 -15.07 -15.87 22.07
CA ALA A 65 -14.05 -16.46 21.19
C ALA A 65 -12.85 -15.52 20.99
N CYS A 66 -11.65 -15.95 21.39
CA CYS A 66 -10.40 -15.22 21.19
C CYS A 66 -9.49 -15.94 20.17
N VAL A 67 -8.95 -15.21 19.19
CA VAL A 67 -8.26 -15.81 18.02
C VAL A 67 -6.86 -15.23 17.83
N PHE A 68 -5.84 -16.05 18.08
CA PHE A 68 -4.43 -15.76 17.77
C PHE A 68 -3.97 -16.52 16.52
N ASP A 69 -3.08 -15.93 15.72
CA ASP A 69 -2.24 -16.72 14.78
C ASP A 69 -1.12 -17.44 15.54
N ALA A 70 -0.61 -18.53 14.94
CA ALA A 70 0.41 -19.38 15.56
C ALA A 70 1.81 -18.74 15.72
N ASP A 71 1.99 -17.50 15.24
CA ASP A 71 3.19 -16.66 15.46
C ASP A 71 2.92 -15.47 16.41
N GLN A 72 1.69 -15.31 16.92
CA GLN A 72 1.36 -14.34 17.95
C GLN A 72 1.48 -14.95 19.35
N THR A 73 2.07 -14.20 20.28
CA THR A 73 2.14 -14.56 21.70
C THR A 73 1.49 -13.46 22.52
N ALA A 74 0.35 -13.76 23.15
CA ALA A 74 -0.36 -12.81 24.00
C ALA A 74 0.42 -12.49 25.29
N LEU A 75 0.39 -11.22 25.71
CA LEU A 75 0.91 -10.80 27.02
C LEU A 75 0.05 -11.39 28.15
N LYS A 76 0.65 -11.58 29.33
CA LYS A 76 -0.04 -12.16 30.50
C LYS A 76 -1.27 -11.35 30.92
N GLU A 77 -1.23 -10.02 30.80
CA GLU A 77 -2.37 -9.15 31.12
C GLU A 77 -3.43 -9.05 30.01
N PHE A 78 -3.32 -9.75 28.88
CA PHE A 78 -4.20 -9.57 27.70
C PHE A 78 -5.69 -9.54 28.08
N PHE A 79 -6.20 -10.63 28.68
CA PHE A 79 -7.61 -10.73 29.07
C PHE A 79 -8.03 -9.72 30.14
N VAL A 80 -7.11 -9.31 31.03
CA VAL A 80 -7.35 -8.28 32.06
C VAL A 80 -7.55 -6.89 31.42
N LYS A 81 -6.97 -6.68 30.23
CA LYS A 81 -7.08 -5.42 29.46
C LYS A 81 -8.17 -5.45 28.38
N THR A 82 -8.60 -6.64 27.91
CA THR A 82 -9.58 -6.76 26.81
C THR A 82 -10.97 -7.21 27.24
N LEU A 83 -11.13 -8.03 28.29
CA LEU A 83 -12.47 -8.50 28.69
C LEU A 83 -13.35 -7.36 29.25
N PRO A 84 -12.86 -6.45 30.12
CA PRO A 84 -13.66 -5.34 30.63
C PRO A 84 -14.10 -4.31 29.58
N LEU A 85 -13.64 -4.45 28.32
CA LEU A 85 -14.08 -3.63 27.20
C LEU A 85 -15.35 -4.18 26.53
N PHE A 86 -15.69 -5.47 26.73
CA PHE A 86 -17.03 -5.99 26.42
C PHE A 86 -18.05 -5.53 27.47
N ASP A 87 -17.66 -5.46 28.75
CA ASP A 87 -18.50 -4.92 29.84
C ASP A 87 -18.75 -3.39 29.75
N ALA A 88 -18.22 -2.72 28.72
CA ALA A 88 -18.36 -1.27 28.53
C ALA A 88 -19.69 -0.84 27.90
N GLY A 89 -20.48 -1.77 27.36
CA GLY A 89 -21.81 -1.55 26.81
C GLY A 89 -22.42 -2.82 26.22
N ASP A 90 -23.75 -2.96 26.30
CA ASP A 90 -24.50 -4.13 25.80
C ASP A 90 -24.44 -4.30 24.25
N ASP A 91 -23.72 -3.44 23.55
CA ASP A 91 -23.57 -3.36 22.08
C ASP A 91 -22.15 -3.68 21.56
N VAL A 92 -21.17 -3.98 22.44
CA VAL A 92 -19.78 -4.23 22.04
C VAL A 92 -19.58 -5.62 21.42
N GLY A 93 -19.78 -5.73 20.11
CA GLY A 93 -19.63 -6.98 19.37
C GLY A 93 -18.18 -7.49 19.15
N MET A 94 -17.15 -6.66 19.35
CA MET A 94 -15.74 -7.07 19.17
C MET A 94 -14.74 -6.12 19.85
N VAL A 95 -13.73 -6.68 20.51
CA VAL A 95 -12.57 -5.94 21.05
C VAL A 95 -11.31 -6.29 20.27
N LEU A 96 -10.59 -5.27 19.77
CA LEU A 96 -9.38 -5.43 18.96
C LEU A 96 -8.13 -5.02 19.75
N SER A 97 -7.03 -5.75 19.55
CA SER A 97 -5.71 -5.44 20.12
C SER A 97 -4.69 -5.10 19.02
N PRO A 98 -3.78 -4.13 19.25
CA PRO A 98 -2.67 -3.87 18.34
C PRO A 98 -1.74 -5.05 18.15
N GLN A 99 -1.30 -5.28 16.91
CA GLN A 99 -0.31 -6.31 16.58
C GLN A 99 1.11 -5.72 16.68
N CYS A 100 2.00 -6.40 17.40
CA CYS A 100 3.39 -5.98 17.61
C CYS A 100 4.36 -7.09 17.21
N PHE A 101 5.39 -6.74 16.43
CA PHE A 101 6.35 -7.69 15.86
C PHE A 101 7.75 -7.45 16.44
N HIS A 102 8.28 -8.42 17.18
CA HIS A 102 9.56 -8.31 17.90
C HIS A 102 10.82 -8.35 17.01
N ASN A 103 10.66 -8.53 15.69
CA ASN A 103 11.73 -8.75 14.72
C ASN A 103 11.80 -7.66 13.61
N LEU A 104 11.01 -6.59 13.74
CA LEU A 104 11.06 -5.43 12.84
C LEU A 104 11.98 -4.35 13.43
N ASN A 105 12.80 -3.72 12.58
CA ASN A 105 13.55 -2.53 12.95
C ASN A 105 12.78 -1.29 12.49
N LEU A 106 12.37 -0.45 13.45
CA LEU A 106 11.59 0.77 13.23
C LEU A 106 12.31 1.86 12.42
N HIS A 107 13.58 1.65 12.05
CA HIS A 107 14.37 2.57 11.24
C HIS A 107 14.91 1.99 9.91
N GLU A 108 14.70 0.68 9.65
CA GLU A 108 15.28 0.00 8.46
C GLU A 108 14.27 -0.82 7.66
N ASP A 109 13.10 -1.15 8.19
CA ASP A 109 12.15 -2.05 7.50
C ASP A 109 11.24 -1.31 6.50
N ILE A 110 11.79 -0.87 5.37
CA ILE A 110 11.12 -0.05 4.34
C ILE A 110 9.79 -0.64 3.78
N PHE A 111 9.41 -1.85 4.17
CA PHE A 111 8.19 -2.54 3.77
C PHE A 111 7.09 -2.56 4.84
N ASN A 112 7.42 -2.42 6.13
CA ASN A 112 6.50 -2.78 7.23
C ASN A 112 6.23 -1.69 8.29
N HIS A 113 6.42 -0.41 7.94
CA HIS A 113 6.05 0.71 8.84
C HIS A 113 4.56 1.07 8.83
N SER A 114 3.78 0.47 7.93
CA SER A 114 2.32 0.54 7.93
C SER A 114 1.70 0.14 9.28
N ASN A 115 2.41 -0.65 10.10
CA ASN A 115 1.95 -1.04 11.43
C ASN A 115 1.79 0.15 12.39
N ILE A 116 2.73 1.11 12.41
CA ILE A 116 2.60 2.34 13.22
C ILE A 116 1.51 3.25 12.65
N HIS A 117 1.51 3.46 11.33
CA HIS A 117 0.47 4.25 10.66
C HIS A 117 -0.94 3.72 10.96
N PHE A 118 -1.10 2.40 10.96
CA PHE A 118 -2.38 1.76 11.23
C PHE A 118 -2.77 1.81 12.71
N TRP A 119 -1.95 1.30 13.63
CA TRP A 119 -2.35 1.14 15.04
C TRP A 119 -2.31 2.43 15.87
N GLU A 120 -1.40 3.37 15.59
CA GLU A 120 -1.29 4.61 16.38
C GLU A 120 -2.27 5.70 15.89
N TYR A 121 -2.61 5.70 14.61
CA TYR A 121 -3.36 6.79 13.96
C TYR A 121 -4.67 6.33 13.32
N MET A 122 -4.61 5.39 12.39
CA MET A 122 -5.76 5.01 11.56
C MET A 122 -6.86 4.28 12.36
N GLN A 123 -6.50 3.21 13.08
CA GLN A 123 -7.47 2.41 13.82
C GLN A 123 -8.07 3.17 15.03
N PRO A 124 -7.35 3.98 15.81
CA PRO A 124 -7.98 4.85 16.81
C PRO A 124 -8.94 5.88 16.18
N GLY A 125 -8.63 6.40 14.98
CA GLY A 125 -9.54 7.27 14.23
C GLY A 125 -10.81 6.53 13.76
N TYR A 126 -10.65 5.29 13.31
CA TYR A 126 -11.77 4.42 12.94
C TYR A 126 -12.66 4.09 14.15
N ASP A 127 -12.06 3.80 15.30
CA ASP A 127 -12.72 3.46 16.55
C ASP A 127 -13.67 4.59 17.02
N THR A 128 -13.20 5.85 16.97
CA THR A 128 -14.04 7.03 17.27
C THR A 128 -15.23 7.24 16.31
N LEU A 129 -15.32 6.47 15.22
CA LEU A 129 -16.42 6.47 14.26
C LEU A 129 -17.26 5.17 14.32
N GLY A 130 -17.07 4.34 15.35
CA GLY A 130 -17.73 3.03 15.49
C GLY A 130 -17.26 2.01 14.44
N PHE A 131 -16.02 2.15 13.95
CA PHE A 131 -15.46 1.28 12.91
C PHE A 131 -14.17 0.59 13.38
N ILE A 132 -14.10 -0.71 13.11
CA ILE A 132 -13.02 -1.59 13.56
C ILE A 132 -12.54 -2.44 12.38
N SER A 133 -11.24 -2.39 12.09
CA SER A 133 -10.64 -3.00 10.89
C SER A 133 -9.94 -4.33 11.20
N CYS A 134 -10.00 -5.27 10.24
CA CYS A 134 -10.37 -6.74 10.50
C CYS A 134 -9.01 -7.29 9.82
N THR A 135 -8.00 -7.68 10.63
CA THR A 135 -6.55 -7.54 10.30
C THR A 135 -5.69 -8.79 10.02
N GLY A 136 -5.82 -9.90 10.76
CA GLY A 136 -5.33 -11.22 10.30
C GLY A 136 -5.64 -12.34 11.30
N THR A 137 -4.73 -12.50 12.25
CA THR A 137 -5.11 -12.59 13.67
C THR A 137 -5.98 -11.36 13.96
N ASN A 138 -7.17 -11.56 14.52
CA ASN A 138 -8.21 -10.52 14.53
C ASN A 138 -8.72 -10.12 13.10
N PHE A 139 -8.91 -11.09 12.18
CA PHE A 139 -9.74 -11.09 10.93
C PHE A 139 -9.15 -10.86 9.51
N LEU A 140 -9.84 -11.22 8.41
CA LEU A 140 -9.34 -11.05 7.03
C LEU A 140 -10.40 -10.51 6.05
N GLY A 141 -9.98 -9.75 5.03
CA GLY A 141 -10.81 -9.26 3.92
C GLY A 141 -10.20 -9.51 2.53
N HIS A 142 -11.03 -9.51 1.47
CA HIS A 142 -10.60 -9.76 0.10
C HIS A 142 -11.18 -8.75 -0.90
N PHE A 143 -10.40 -8.41 -1.95
CA PHE A 143 -10.77 -7.41 -2.95
C PHE A 143 -12.13 -7.68 -3.63
N GLN A 144 -12.52 -8.95 -3.79
CA GLN A 144 -13.82 -9.36 -4.33
C GLN A 144 -15.04 -8.90 -3.52
N ILE A 145 -14.89 -8.57 -2.23
CA ILE A 145 -16.01 -8.16 -1.35
C ILE A 145 -16.78 -7.00 -1.98
N MET A 146 -16.06 -5.97 -2.45
CA MET A 146 -16.65 -4.80 -3.13
C MET A 146 -17.46 -5.16 -4.38
N PHE A 147 -17.09 -6.24 -5.07
CA PHE A 147 -17.66 -6.67 -6.35
C PHE A 147 -18.73 -7.76 -6.22
N ASN A 148 -19.09 -8.15 -4.99
CA ASN A 148 -20.16 -9.10 -4.69
C ASN A 148 -21.29 -8.35 -3.93
N PRO A 149 -22.44 -8.06 -4.56
CA PRO A 149 -23.49 -7.25 -3.95
C PRO A 149 -24.16 -7.89 -2.72
N LYS A 150 -23.89 -9.17 -2.43
CA LYS A 150 -24.34 -9.82 -1.18
C LYS A 150 -23.52 -9.41 0.05
N VAL A 151 -22.23 -9.08 -0.12
CA VAL A 151 -21.29 -8.83 1.00
C VAL A 151 -20.54 -7.50 0.90
N SER A 152 -20.68 -6.75 -0.20
CA SER A 152 -20.09 -5.42 -0.36
C SER A 152 -20.63 -4.47 0.72
N PRO A 153 -19.78 -3.72 1.46
CA PRO A 153 -20.23 -2.77 2.47
C PRO A 153 -21.24 -1.76 1.92
N LEU A 154 -21.04 -1.31 0.68
CA LEU A 154 -21.89 -0.33 0.00
C LEU A 154 -23.37 -0.78 -0.13
N THR A 155 -23.64 -2.09 -0.15
CA THR A 155 -24.99 -2.66 -0.30
C THR A 155 -25.63 -3.12 1.02
N GLN A 156 -24.89 -3.14 2.14
CA GLN A 156 -25.43 -3.59 3.43
C GLN A 156 -26.39 -2.54 4.01
N LYS A 157 -27.66 -2.92 4.23
CA LYS A 157 -28.70 -1.99 4.68
C LYS A 157 -28.47 -1.48 6.11
N GLU A 158 -27.99 -2.37 6.98
CA GLU A 158 -27.75 -2.11 8.42
C GLU A 158 -26.53 -1.19 8.68
N LEU A 159 -25.58 -1.10 7.74
CA LEU A 159 -24.46 -0.16 7.87
C LEU A 159 -24.92 1.28 7.59
N SER A 160 -24.51 2.22 8.45
CA SER A 160 -24.67 3.66 8.21
C SER A 160 -23.85 4.12 6.99
N MET A 161 -24.24 5.23 6.33
CA MET A 161 -23.54 5.71 5.13
C MET A 161 -22.03 5.95 5.38
N GLY A 162 -21.68 6.47 6.57
CA GLY A 162 -20.29 6.63 7.00
C GLY A 162 -19.57 5.28 7.06
N MET A 163 -20.13 4.30 7.78
CA MET A 163 -19.57 2.94 7.86
C MET A 163 -19.37 2.32 6.47
N ARG A 164 -20.35 2.44 5.55
CA ARG A 164 -20.21 1.89 4.18
C ARG A 164 -19.01 2.44 3.44
N ILE A 165 -18.73 3.74 3.58
CA ILE A 165 -17.53 4.36 3.02
C ILE A 165 -16.28 3.84 3.73
N MET A 166 -16.26 3.84 5.07
CA MET A 166 -15.11 3.44 5.88
C MET A 166 -14.68 1.98 5.64
N TYR A 167 -15.61 1.02 5.69
CA TYR A 167 -15.35 -0.38 5.34
C TYR A 167 -14.88 -0.57 3.87
N SER A 168 -15.19 0.38 2.98
CA SER A 168 -14.72 0.35 1.58
C SER A 168 -13.31 0.93 1.40
N THR A 169 -12.82 1.79 2.30
CA THR A 169 -11.53 2.50 2.16
C THR A 169 -10.35 1.55 1.98
N GLY A 170 -10.29 0.47 2.76
CA GLY A 170 -9.21 -0.52 2.69
C GLY A 170 -9.07 -1.16 1.32
N VAL A 171 -10.19 -1.48 0.65
CA VAL A 171 -10.17 -2.06 -0.72
C VAL A 171 -9.94 -0.98 -1.79
N TRP A 172 -10.52 0.21 -1.60
CA TRP A 172 -10.36 1.33 -2.52
C TRP A 172 -8.93 1.87 -2.58
N SER A 173 -8.19 1.84 -1.47
CA SER A 173 -6.78 2.25 -1.41
C SER A 173 -5.90 1.50 -2.42
N TYR A 174 -6.11 0.20 -2.57
CA TYR A 174 -5.42 -0.64 -3.55
C TYR A 174 -5.79 -0.28 -4.99
N MET A 175 -7.05 0.09 -5.27
CA MET A 175 -7.47 0.56 -6.59
C MET A 175 -6.82 1.89 -6.94
N VAL A 176 -6.82 2.84 -6.01
CA VAL A 176 -6.20 4.15 -6.20
C VAL A 176 -4.70 3.99 -6.44
N ALA A 177 -3.98 3.28 -5.58
CA ALA A 177 -2.53 3.08 -5.73
C ALA A 177 -2.16 2.30 -7.01
N ALA A 178 -2.97 1.32 -7.43
CA ALA A 178 -2.77 0.59 -8.69
C ALA A 178 -2.85 1.49 -9.94
N ILE A 179 -3.51 2.66 -9.86
CA ILE A 179 -3.70 3.60 -10.98
C ILE A 179 -2.81 4.84 -10.80
N SER A 180 -2.79 5.46 -9.62
CA SER A 180 -2.12 6.74 -9.40
C SER A 180 -0.60 6.63 -9.45
N THR A 181 0.00 5.61 -8.83
CA THR A 181 1.46 5.43 -8.81
C THR A 181 2.06 5.28 -10.22
N PRO A 182 1.52 4.47 -11.15
CA PRO A 182 2.02 4.46 -12.52
C PRO A 182 1.78 5.79 -13.25
N PHE A 183 0.65 6.49 -13.03
CA PHE A 183 0.44 7.82 -13.65
C PHE A 183 1.44 8.88 -13.16
N TYR A 184 1.65 8.98 -11.84
CA TYR A 184 2.67 9.88 -11.28
C TYR A 184 4.08 9.53 -11.77
N THR A 185 4.39 8.23 -11.92
CA THR A 185 5.65 7.77 -12.52
C THR A 185 5.78 8.26 -13.96
N ILE A 186 4.74 8.13 -14.78
CA ILE A 186 4.77 8.39 -16.23
C ILE A 186 4.77 9.88 -16.59
N ILE A 187 4.08 10.74 -15.83
CA ILE A 187 3.92 12.17 -16.19
C ILE A 187 5.26 12.90 -16.40
N PRO A 188 6.28 12.79 -15.52
CA PRO A 188 7.60 13.35 -15.76
C PRO A 188 8.29 12.84 -17.03
N LEU A 189 8.16 11.55 -17.36
CA LEU A 189 8.72 10.97 -18.58
C LEU A 189 8.07 11.59 -19.82
N VAL A 190 6.75 11.75 -19.81
CA VAL A 190 6.02 12.38 -20.94
C VAL A 190 6.51 13.81 -21.16
N THR A 191 6.74 14.59 -20.10
CA THR A 191 7.25 15.95 -20.26
C THR A 191 8.70 15.98 -20.75
N ILE A 192 9.61 15.20 -20.16
CA ILE A 192 11.04 15.23 -20.51
C ILE A 192 11.32 14.62 -21.90
N TRP A 193 10.69 13.51 -22.25
CA TRP A 193 10.99 12.81 -23.52
C TRP A 193 10.15 13.32 -24.71
N ILE A 194 8.88 13.63 -24.48
CA ILE A 194 7.90 13.98 -25.54
C ILE A 194 7.73 15.52 -25.63
N GLY A 195 8.12 16.27 -24.59
CA GLY A 195 7.96 17.73 -24.55
C GLY A 195 6.55 18.18 -24.21
N VAL A 196 5.71 17.29 -23.66
CA VAL A 196 4.29 17.57 -23.38
C VAL A 196 4.07 17.66 -21.86
N PHE A 197 3.74 18.86 -21.38
CA PHE A 197 3.30 19.07 -20.01
C PHE A 197 1.76 19.09 -19.96
N PRO A 198 1.10 18.26 -19.11
CA PRO A 198 -0.34 18.02 -19.21
C PRO A 198 -1.23 19.11 -18.60
N ILE A 199 -0.66 20.19 -18.05
CA ILE A 199 -1.38 21.24 -17.30
C ILE A 199 -0.81 22.63 -17.65
N ILE A 200 -1.64 23.67 -17.59
CA ILE A 200 -1.25 25.05 -17.92
C ILE A 200 -0.94 25.79 -16.61
N ILE A 201 0.29 26.29 -16.43
CA ILE A 201 0.68 26.97 -15.20
C ILE A 201 0.18 28.42 -15.19
N ASN A 202 -0.56 28.74 -14.13
CA ASN A 202 -1.13 30.05 -13.81
C ASN A 202 -1.41 30.12 -12.29
N PHE A 203 -1.68 31.32 -11.78
CA PHE A 203 -2.02 31.61 -10.38
C PHE A 203 -2.98 30.60 -9.73
N TRP A 204 -4.09 30.28 -10.40
CA TRP A 204 -5.13 29.43 -9.83
C TRP A 204 -4.68 27.97 -9.71
N LEU A 205 -3.90 27.47 -10.67
CA LEU A 205 -3.31 26.14 -10.58
C LEU A 205 -2.21 26.09 -9.49
N ALA A 206 -1.34 27.10 -9.43
CA ALA A 206 -0.30 27.19 -8.41
C ALA A 206 -0.89 27.26 -6.99
N LEU A 207 -1.91 28.11 -6.79
CA LEU A 207 -2.67 28.21 -5.55
C LEU A 207 -3.38 26.89 -5.19
N GLY A 208 -4.12 26.32 -6.14
CA GLY A 208 -4.86 25.08 -5.93
C GLY A 208 -3.97 23.89 -5.58
N LEU A 209 -2.85 23.71 -6.30
CA LEU A 209 -1.87 22.66 -6.02
C LEU A 209 -1.08 22.93 -4.73
N THR A 210 -0.79 24.19 -4.39
CA THR A 210 -0.14 24.53 -3.10
C THR A 210 -1.04 24.18 -1.92
N ILE A 211 -2.31 24.55 -1.97
CA ILE A 211 -3.30 24.19 -0.93
C ILE A 211 -3.46 22.67 -0.87
N TYR A 212 -3.69 22.01 -2.00
CA TYR A 212 -3.85 20.56 -2.07
C TYR A 212 -2.63 19.80 -1.51
N ALA A 213 -1.41 20.20 -1.90
CA ALA A 213 -0.19 19.61 -1.39
C ALA A 213 -0.01 19.88 0.11
N ALA A 214 -0.21 21.11 0.58
CA ALA A 214 -0.08 21.45 2.00
C ALA A 214 -1.03 20.63 2.89
N PHE A 215 -2.31 20.52 2.52
CA PHE A 215 -3.28 19.69 3.26
C PHE A 215 -2.96 18.19 3.14
N THR A 216 -2.57 17.70 1.95
CA THR A 216 -2.20 16.29 1.76
C THR A 216 -0.99 15.90 2.61
N GLN A 217 0.05 16.73 2.65
CA GLN A 217 1.24 16.50 3.47
C GLN A 217 0.91 16.62 4.96
N ALA A 218 0.09 17.59 5.37
CA ALA A 218 -0.35 17.75 6.76
C ALA A 218 -1.16 16.54 7.27
N LEU A 219 -1.96 15.92 6.41
CA LEU A 219 -2.73 14.71 6.75
C LEU A 219 -1.85 13.44 6.73
N LEU A 220 -1.05 13.22 5.69
CA LEU A 220 -0.20 12.03 5.56
C LEU A 220 0.94 11.97 6.58
N PHE A 221 1.37 13.13 7.10
CA PHE A 221 2.48 13.23 8.06
C PHE A 221 2.08 13.84 9.41
N TYR A 222 0.77 13.80 9.74
CA TYR A 222 0.29 14.14 11.08
C TYR A 222 0.88 13.18 12.12
N VAL A 223 1.68 13.70 13.06
CA VAL A 223 2.29 12.90 14.13
C VAL A 223 2.04 13.50 15.51
N ARG A 224 1.60 12.64 16.43
CA ARG A 224 1.60 12.90 17.89
C ARG A 224 3.01 12.86 18.49
N THR A 225 3.95 12.19 17.84
CA THR A 225 5.32 11.99 18.32
C THR A 225 6.30 12.14 17.15
N PRO A 226 7.28 13.06 17.18
CA PRO A 226 8.16 13.32 16.03
C PRO A 226 8.90 12.10 15.48
N ARG A 227 9.16 11.09 16.32
CA ARG A 227 9.77 9.80 15.93
C ARG A 227 8.95 9.05 14.87
N HIS A 228 7.64 9.22 14.83
CA HIS A 228 6.75 8.51 13.89
C HIS A 228 6.76 9.12 12.48
N LEU A 229 7.37 10.30 12.26
CA LEU A 229 7.42 10.96 10.95
C LEU A 229 8.14 10.08 9.91
N GLU A 230 9.23 9.43 10.33
CA GLU A 230 9.97 8.45 9.53
C GLU A 230 9.11 7.23 9.19
N SER A 231 8.33 6.72 10.15
CA SER A 231 7.42 5.59 9.96
C SER A 231 6.25 5.91 9.02
N LEU A 232 5.68 7.12 9.09
CA LEU A 232 4.64 7.56 8.14
C LEU A 232 5.21 7.78 6.73
N TRP A 233 6.42 8.35 6.61
CA TRP A 233 7.14 8.44 5.33
C TRP A 233 7.40 7.06 4.74
N PHE A 234 7.87 6.09 5.55
CA PHE A 234 8.01 4.71 5.10
C PHE A 234 6.67 4.05 4.73
N ALA A 235 5.56 4.35 5.41
CA ALA A 235 4.24 3.84 5.02
C ALA A 235 3.77 4.39 3.66
N ASN A 236 4.15 5.63 3.32
CA ASN A 236 3.98 6.18 1.96
C ASN A 236 4.88 5.45 0.94
N ILE A 237 6.17 5.25 1.24
CA ILE A 237 7.10 4.48 0.38
C ILE A 237 6.59 3.04 0.14
N ALA A 238 6.11 2.35 1.17
CA ALA A 238 5.58 0.99 1.04
C ALA A 238 4.36 0.94 0.09
N ASN A 239 3.45 1.91 0.17
CA ASN A 239 2.33 2.03 -0.78
C ASN A 239 2.82 2.29 -2.21
N GLN A 240 3.82 3.16 -2.40
CA GLN A 240 4.47 3.43 -3.69
C GLN A 240 5.30 2.25 -4.23
N LEU A 241 5.60 1.23 -3.42
CA LEU A 241 6.24 -0.01 -3.87
C LEU A 241 5.23 -1.11 -4.23
N LEU A 242 4.12 -1.19 -3.49
CA LEU A 242 3.15 -2.28 -3.63
C LEU A 242 2.18 -2.12 -4.82
N TRP A 243 2.15 -0.98 -5.51
CA TRP A 243 1.26 -0.72 -6.65
C TRP A 243 1.26 -1.83 -7.71
N TRP A 244 2.41 -2.41 -8.06
CA TRP A 244 2.47 -3.49 -9.04
C TRP A 244 1.81 -4.79 -8.54
N SER A 245 1.91 -5.06 -7.24
CA SER A 245 1.17 -6.15 -6.60
C SER A 245 -0.33 -5.88 -6.57
N TYR A 246 -0.75 -4.63 -6.37
CA TYR A 246 -2.15 -4.23 -6.48
C TYR A 246 -2.67 -4.35 -7.92
N VAL A 247 -1.95 -3.87 -8.94
CA VAL A 247 -2.29 -4.07 -10.36
C VAL A 247 -2.45 -5.56 -10.68
N LYS A 248 -1.48 -6.41 -10.29
CA LYS A 248 -1.57 -7.87 -10.47
C LYS A 248 -2.81 -8.47 -9.79
N ALA A 249 -3.22 -7.96 -8.62
CA ALA A 249 -4.39 -8.44 -7.89
C ALA A 249 -5.73 -7.96 -8.51
N CYS A 250 -5.83 -6.68 -8.86
CA CYS A 250 -7.00 -6.10 -9.54
C CYS A 250 -7.24 -6.77 -10.90
N TRP A 251 -6.19 -6.85 -11.74
CA TRP A 251 -6.24 -7.49 -13.06
C TRP A 251 -6.72 -8.94 -13.00
N ARG A 252 -6.13 -9.75 -12.09
CA ARG A 252 -6.58 -11.13 -11.86
C ARG A 252 -8.02 -11.21 -11.39
N THR A 253 -8.45 -10.32 -10.48
CA THR A 253 -9.82 -10.36 -9.96
C THR A 253 -10.85 -9.99 -11.04
N ILE A 254 -10.55 -8.99 -11.87
CA ILE A 254 -11.39 -8.58 -12.99
C ILE A 254 -11.48 -9.70 -14.04
N ILE A 255 -10.35 -10.22 -14.52
CA ILE A 255 -10.33 -11.33 -15.50
C ILE A 255 -11.05 -12.56 -14.97
N THR A 256 -10.79 -12.95 -13.72
CA THR A 256 -11.43 -14.14 -13.14
C THR A 256 -12.95 -13.99 -13.03
N LYS A 257 -13.44 -12.78 -12.68
CA LYS A 257 -14.88 -12.48 -12.66
C LYS A 257 -15.50 -12.49 -14.06
N ILE A 258 -14.78 -12.03 -15.09
CA ILE A 258 -15.25 -12.05 -16.49
C ILE A 258 -15.24 -13.47 -17.07
N MET A 259 -14.20 -14.27 -16.80
CA MET A 259 -14.03 -15.62 -17.34
C MET A 259 -14.75 -16.71 -16.54
N GLY A 260 -15.46 -16.37 -15.45
CA GLY A 260 -16.17 -17.33 -14.60
C GLY A 260 -15.28 -18.37 -13.90
N SER A 261 -13.97 -18.11 -13.81
CA SER A 261 -13.00 -19.04 -13.21
C SER A 261 -12.88 -18.84 -11.69
N THR A 262 -12.11 -19.71 -11.02
CA THR A 262 -11.80 -19.57 -9.59
C THR A 262 -10.46 -18.88 -9.38
N ILE A 263 -10.42 -17.87 -8.50
CA ILE A 263 -9.14 -17.36 -7.99
C ILE A 263 -8.55 -18.46 -7.10
N THR A 264 -7.24 -18.67 -7.17
CA THR A 264 -6.51 -19.54 -6.25
C THR A 264 -5.52 -18.71 -5.44
N PHE A 265 -5.66 -18.75 -4.11
CA PHE A 265 -4.69 -18.13 -3.21
C PHE A 265 -3.40 -18.95 -3.21
N LYS A 266 -2.40 -18.51 -3.98
CA LYS A 266 -1.07 -19.09 -3.97
C LYS A 266 -0.36 -18.69 -2.67
N ALA A 267 -0.36 -19.58 -1.69
CA ALA A 267 0.32 -19.40 -0.42
C ALA A 267 1.80 -19.00 -0.61
N THR A 268 2.26 -18.03 0.19
CA THR A 268 3.63 -17.50 0.15
C THR A 268 4.65 -18.63 0.30
N ALA A 269 5.70 -18.62 -0.54
CA ALA A 269 6.72 -19.63 -0.52
C ALA A 269 7.57 -19.54 0.77
N LYS A 270 7.23 -20.36 1.77
CA LYS A 270 8.02 -20.48 3.01
C LYS A 270 9.31 -21.27 2.74
N GLY A 271 10.45 -20.73 3.19
CA GLY A 271 11.79 -21.33 3.07
C GLY A 271 12.70 -20.60 2.07
N GLY A 272 13.91 -20.25 2.50
CA GLY A 272 14.82 -19.35 1.78
C GLY A 272 15.29 -19.85 0.40
N SER A 273 15.28 -21.15 0.13
CA SER A 273 15.57 -21.68 -1.21
C SER A 273 14.52 -21.23 -2.23
N LYS A 274 13.23 -21.40 -1.92
CA LYS A 274 12.09 -21.04 -2.79
C LYS A 274 11.89 -19.52 -2.96
N MET A 275 12.56 -18.70 -2.14
CA MET A 275 12.53 -17.24 -2.28
C MET A 275 13.46 -16.73 -3.38
N LYS A 276 14.62 -17.39 -3.60
CA LYS A 276 15.63 -16.95 -4.58
C LYS A 276 15.05 -16.87 -6.00
N ASP A 277 14.32 -17.90 -6.41
CA ASP A 277 13.74 -18.01 -7.76
C ASP A 277 12.57 -17.03 -8.02
N SER A 278 12.03 -16.39 -6.97
CA SER A 278 10.90 -15.46 -7.09
C SER A 278 11.33 -13.99 -7.15
N ALA A 279 12.43 -13.62 -6.47
CA ALA A 279 12.78 -12.24 -6.18
C ALA A 279 12.81 -11.33 -7.43
N LEU A 280 13.58 -11.70 -8.46
CA LEU A 280 13.68 -10.92 -9.71
C LEU A 280 12.34 -10.73 -10.41
N ARG A 281 11.48 -11.77 -10.43
CA ARG A 281 10.15 -11.73 -11.06
C ARG A 281 9.16 -10.83 -10.32
N ASP A 282 9.42 -10.52 -9.05
CA ASP A 282 8.55 -9.67 -8.24
C ASP A 282 9.06 -8.22 -8.14
N ILE A 283 10.37 -7.95 -8.33
CA ILE A 283 10.96 -6.60 -8.31
C ILE A 283 11.17 -5.93 -9.69
N TRP A 284 11.17 -6.68 -10.81
CA TRP A 284 11.61 -6.15 -12.12
C TRP A 284 10.98 -4.81 -12.55
N LEU A 285 9.70 -4.58 -12.24
CA LEU A 285 9.01 -3.36 -12.65
C LEU A 285 9.46 -2.13 -11.84
N ALA A 286 9.93 -2.34 -10.61
CA ALA A 286 10.61 -1.29 -9.84
C ALA A 286 12.01 -1.01 -10.43
N CYS A 287 12.73 -2.03 -10.91
CA CYS A 287 13.98 -1.84 -11.65
C CYS A 287 13.77 -1.03 -12.94
N VAL A 288 12.72 -1.34 -13.71
CA VAL A 288 12.33 -0.57 -14.91
C VAL A 288 11.95 0.87 -14.55
N ALA A 289 11.11 1.08 -13.52
CA ALA A 289 10.75 2.41 -13.06
C ALA A 289 11.98 3.22 -12.60
N PHE A 290 12.88 2.63 -11.82
CA PHE A 290 14.14 3.25 -11.40
C PHE A 290 15.00 3.66 -12.59
N VAL A 291 15.25 2.75 -13.54
CA VAL A 291 16.08 3.05 -14.73
C VAL A 291 15.47 4.15 -15.59
N LEU A 292 14.16 4.08 -15.86
CA LEU A 292 13.48 5.11 -16.66
C LEU A 292 13.49 6.48 -15.95
N LEU A 293 13.26 6.53 -14.64
CA LEU A 293 13.34 7.78 -13.87
C LEU A 293 14.78 8.31 -13.80
N ALA A 294 15.78 7.45 -13.57
CA ALA A 294 17.19 7.84 -13.53
C ALA A 294 17.66 8.46 -14.84
N VAL A 295 17.34 7.83 -15.97
CA VAL A 295 17.68 8.35 -17.30
C VAL A 295 16.91 9.63 -17.61
N SER A 296 15.64 9.74 -17.19
CA SER A 296 14.86 10.97 -17.35
C SER A 296 15.42 12.14 -16.54
N ILE A 297 15.84 11.90 -15.28
CA ILE A 297 16.49 12.91 -14.44
C ILE A 297 17.82 13.35 -15.08
N ALA A 298 18.65 12.41 -15.54
CA ALA A 298 19.92 12.71 -16.20
C ALA A 298 19.71 13.54 -17.49
N ILE A 299 18.69 13.20 -18.29
CA ILE A 299 18.33 13.94 -19.50
C ILE A 299 17.83 15.35 -19.17
N GLY A 300 16.89 15.50 -18.24
CA GLY A 300 16.35 16.83 -17.90
C GLY A 300 17.38 17.74 -17.24
N ILE A 301 18.33 17.18 -16.46
CA ILE A 301 19.50 17.92 -15.98
C ILE A 301 20.41 18.34 -17.15
N TRP A 302 20.65 17.46 -18.13
CA TRP A 302 21.43 17.81 -19.31
C TRP A 302 20.76 18.92 -20.13
N GLU A 303 19.45 18.84 -20.40
CA GLU A 303 18.71 19.90 -21.11
C GLU A 303 18.77 21.25 -20.39
N LEU A 304 18.72 21.27 -19.05
CA LEU A 304 18.89 22.49 -18.24
C LEU A 304 20.32 23.05 -18.30
N VAL A 305 21.34 22.19 -18.42
CA VAL A 305 22.75 22.60 -18.59
C VAL A 305 23.03 23.06 -20.03
N ASP A 306 22.35 22.51 -21.03
CA ASP A 306 22.40 22.89 -22.45
C ASP A 306 21.68 24.23 -22.74
N GLY A 307 21.03 24.83 -21.73
CA GLY A 307 20.46 26.17 -21.78
C GLY A 307 18.93 26.25 -21.78
N ALA A 308 18.21 25.16 -21.48
CA ALA A 308 16.76 25.23 -21.28
C ALA A 308 16.39 26.13 -20.08
N GLU A 309 15.24 26.81 -20.16
CA GLU A 309 14.80 27.75 -19.12
C GLU A 309 14.64 27.05 -17.76
N ILE A 310 15.29 27.60 -16.72
CA ILE A 310 15.29 27.01 -15.37
C ILE A 310 13.89 27.09 -14.74
N PHE A 311 13.18 28.20 -14.92
CA PHE A 311 11.83 28.42 -14.39
C PHE A 311 10.76 27.85 -15.34
N SER A 312 10.83 26.55 -15.60
CA SER A 312 9.99 25.88 -16.61
C SER A 312 9.35 24.57 -16.12
N PRO A 313 8.35 24.03 -16.87
CA PRO A 313 7.79 22.70 -16.63
C PRO A 313 8.82 21.55 -16.69
N LEU A 314 9.98 21.75 -17.33
CA LEU A 314 11.06 20.77 -17.37
C LEU A 314 11.64 20.55 -15.96
N LEU A 315 12.04 21.62 -15.26
CA LEU A 315 12.57 21.50 -13.90
C LEU A 315 11.50 20.99 -12.91
N ILE A 316 10.24 21.40 -13.04
CA ILE A 316 9.13 20.82 -12.27
C ILE A 316 9.06 19.30 -12.48
N SER A 317 9.23 18.83 -13.72
CA SER A 317 9.21 17.40 -14.06
C SER A 317 10.44 16.65 -13.54
N VAL A 318 11.64 17.25 -13.60
CA VAL A 318 12.87 16.69 -13.00
C VAL A 318 12.72 16.55 -11.48
N LEU A 319 12.11 17.52 -10.80
CA LEU A 319 11.84 17.46 -9.37
C LEU A 319 10.81 16.36 -9.03
N TRP A 320 9.71 16.22 -9.79
CA TRP A 320 8.77 15.11 -9.59
C TRP A 320 9.38 13.73 -9.93
N ALA A 321 10.24 13.63 -10.94
CA ALA A 321 11.00 12.40 -11.18
C ALA A 321 11.94 12.07 -10.01
N THR A 322 12.58 13.09 -9.44
CA THR A 322 13.46 12.99 -8.26
C THR A 322 12.70 12.62 -6.97
N TYR A 323 11.41 13.00 -6.86
CA TYR A 323 10.52 12.47 -5.82
C TYR A 323 10.20 10.99 -6.08
N ASN A 324 9.75 10.65 -7.30
CA ASN A 324 9.24 9.31 -7.64
C ASN A 324 10.31 8.22 -7.66
N ILE A 325 11.59 8.56 -7.93
CA ILE A 325 12.67 7.56 -7.99
C ILE A 325 13.02 6.97 -6.61
N ILE A 326 12.67 7.66 -5.52
CA ILE A 326 13.06 7.30 -4.16
C ILE A 326 12.54 5.92 -3.73
N ALA A 327 11.26 5.64 -3.96
CA ALA A 327 10.67 4.35 -3.60
C ALA A 327 11.36 3.15 -4.31
N PRO A 328 11.41 3.08 -5.66
CA PRO A 328 12.07 1.98 -6.34
C PRO A 328 13.59 1.95 -6.10
N TYR A 329 14.26 3.09 -5.89
CA TYR A 329 15.66 3.12 -5.46
C TYR A 329 15.87 2.37 -4.13
N LEU A 330 15.07 2.67 -3.10
CA LEU A 330 15.21 2.04 -1.78
C LEU A 330 14.95 0.53 -1.82
N LEU A 331 14.00 0.06 -2.63
CA LEU A 331 13.78 -1.37 -2.88
C LEU A 331 15.00 -2.03 -3.54
N ILE A 332 15.59 -1.41 -4.56
CA ILE A 332 16.77 -1.95 -5.25
C ILE A 332 17.99 -1.93 -4.32
N HIS A 333 18.17 -0.86 -3.55
CA HIS A 333 19.20 -0.73 -2.52
C HIS A 333 19.08 -1.86 -1.49
N TYR A 334 17.88 -2.07 -0.93
CA TYR A 334 17.60 -3.18 0.00
C TYR A 334 17.90 -4.55 -0.64
N ALA A 335 17.53 -4.75 -1.90
CA ALA A 335 17.73 -6.02 -2.60
C ALA A 335 19.21 -6.34 -2.89
N ILE A 336 20.08 -5.33 -3.00
CA ILE A 336 21.51 -5.47 -3.28
C ILE A 336 22.35 -5.47 -1.99
N PHE A 337 22.10 -4.52 -1.08
CA PHE A 337 22.92 -4.27 0.11
C PHE A 337 22.32 -4.81 1.42
N GLY A 338 21.03 -5.17 1.43
CA GLY A 338 20.35 -5.70 2.61
C GLY A 338 19.93 -4.65 3.65
N LYS A 339 19.76 -5.09 4.89
CA LYS A 339 19.49 -4.24 6.06
C LYS A 339 20.79 -3.78 6.72
N GLY A 340 20.75 -2.63 7.38
CA GLY A 340 21.85 -2.09 8.19
C GLY A 340 22.04 -0.58 8.03
N ILE A 341 23.10 -0.09 8.67
CA ILE A 341 23.38 1.36 8.82
C ILE A 341 23.48 2.13 7.49
N PHE A 342 23.91 1.48 6.40
CA PHE A 342 23.99 2.10 5.08
C PHE A 342 22.60 2.35 4.47
N LEU A 343 21.67 1.40 4.61
CA LEU A 343 20.27 1.57 4.25
C LEU A 343 19.63 2.66 5.11
N HIS A 344 19.85 2.65 6.44
CA HIS A 344 19.30 3.68 7.34
C HIS A 344 19.77 5.09 6.95
N PHE A 345 21.07 5.25 6.66
CA PHE A 345 21.64 6.51 6.17
C PHE A 345 21.02 6.95 4.83
N MET A 346 20.85 6.03 3.88
CA MET A 346 20.14 6.31 2.63
C MET A 346 18.68 6.69 2.85
N CYS A 347 17.96 6.04 3.77
CA CYS A 347 16.58 6.40 4.11
C CYS A 347 16.48 7.83 4.66
N ARG A 348 17.42 8.27 5.52
CA ARG A 348 17.48 9.66 6.01
C ARG A 348 17.68 10.67 4.88
N ILE A 349 18.62 10.42 3.97
CA ILE A 349 18.86 11.27 2.79
C ILE A 349 17.63 11.28 1.88
N CYS A 350 17.06 10.11 1.58
CA CYS A 350 15.89 9.96 0.72
C CYS A 350 14.65 10.68 1.27
N LEU A 351 14.44 10.68 2.59
CA LEU A 351 13.37 11.41 3.26
C LEU A 351 13.53 12.92 3.04
N ILE A 352 14.74 13.46 3.24
CA ILE A 352 15.04 14.88 3.00
C ILE A 352 14.82 15.23 1.52
N ILE A 353 15.26 14.38 0.59
CA ILE A 353 15.03 14.57 -0.85
C ILE A 353 13.53 14.51 -1.20
N THR A 354 12.75 13.60 -0.62
CA THR A 354 11.30 13.51 -0.86
C THR A 354 10.58 14.82 -0.49
N PHE A 355 10.83 15.33 0.73
CA PHE A 355 10.22 16.59 1.16
C PHE A 355 10.76 17.80 0.40
N GLY A 356 12.08 17.87 0.16
CA GLY A 356 12.73 18.96 -0.57
C GLY A 356 12.28 19.05 -2.03
N ALA A 357 12.30 17.94 -2.76
CA ALA A 357 11.88 17.90 -4.16
C ALA A 357 10.38 18.19 -4.33
N GLY A 358 9.52 17.65 -3.46
CA GLY A 358 8.09 17.95 -3.47
C GLY A 358 7.78 19.43 -3.17
N ALA A 359 8.41 20.00 -2.14
CA ALA A 359 8.26 21.41 -1.81
C ALA A 359 8.81 22.34 -2.91
N ALA A 360 9.96 22.00 -3.50
CA ALA A 360 10.53 22.74 -4.62
C ALA A 360 9.64 22.66 -5.87
N ALA A 361 9.10 21.48 -6.21
CA ALA A 361 8.23 21.32 -7.38
C ALA A 361 6.94 22.15 -7.29
N VAL A 362 6.36 22.27 -6.09
CA VAL A 362 5.19 23.12 -5.83
C VAL A 362 5.57 24.61 -5.78
N GLY A 363 6.65 24.96 -5.07
CA GLY A 363 7.14 26.34 -5.00
C GLY A 363 7.51 26.93 -6.37
N LEU A 364 8.10 26.11 -7.24
CA LEU A 364 8.48 26.48 -8.59
C LEU A 364 7.29 26.87 -9.48
N MET A 365 6.08 26.36 -9.22
CA MET A 365 4.86 26.74 -9.96
C MET A 365 4.51 28.23 -9.81
N TRP A 366 5.03 28.91 -8.79
CA TRP A 366 4.87 30.36 -8.58
C TRP A 366 5.96 31.20 -9.27
N ALA A 367 7.04 30.57 -9.73
CA ALA A 367 8.17 31.22 -10.38
C ALA A 367 8.22 30.94 -11.90
N VAL A 368 7.55 29.89 -12.39
CA VAL A 368 7.27 29.75 -13.84
C VAL A 368 6.40 30.91 -14.30
N LYS A 369 6.79 31.53 -15.41
CA LYS A 369 6.04 32.61 -16.06
C LYS A 369 4.60 32.18 -16.39
N GLU A 370 3.62 32.98 -15.98
CA GLU A 370 2.21 32.65 -16.22
C GLU A 370 1.86 32.58 -17.70
N VAL A 371 1.09 31.55 -18.08
CA VAL A 371 0.54 31.40 -19.42
C VAL A 371 -0.96 31.73 -19.37
N ASP A 372 -1.36 32.83 -20.03
CA ASP A 372 -2.77 33.17 -20.24
C ASP A 372 -3.48 32.03 -20.99
N TYR A 373 -4.64 31.62 -20.47
CA TYR A 373 -5.53 30.63 -21.10
C TYR A 373 -5.83 30.90 -22.58
N ARG A 374 -5.79 32.16 -23.04
CA ARG A 374 -5.97 32.52 -24.45
C ARG A 374 -4.80 32.06 -25.34
N HIS A 375 -3.58 32.10 -24.81
CA HIS A 375 -2.34 31.66 -25.46
C HIS A 375 -1.98 30.20 -25.11
N ALA A 376 -2.73 29.56 -24.21
CA ALA A 376 -2.44 28.21 -23.74
C ALA A 376 -2.40 27.14 -24.85
N LYS A 377 -3.00 27.36 -26.02
CA LYS A 377 -2.83 26.47 -27.19
C LYS A 377 -1.40 26.43 -27.71
N GLU A 378 -0.67 27.53 -27.60
CA GLU A 378 0.71 27.68 -28.11
C GLU A 378 1.72 27.00 -27.16
N PHE A 379 1.46 27.04 -25.84
CA PHE A 379 2.28 26.37 -24.82
C PHE A 379 1.90 24.91 -24.54
N SER A 380 0.61 24.54 -24.60
CA SER A 380 0.19 23.13 -24.51
C SER A 380 0.42 22.36 -25.81
N GLY A 381 0.50 23.07 -26.95
CA GLY A 381 1.13 22.64 -28.19
C GLY A 381 0.66 21.28 -28.73
N GLY A 382 -0.59 20.91 -28.46
CA GLY A 382 -1.08 19.53 -28.37
C GLY A 382 -0.48 18.54 -29.37
N ALA A 383 0.55 17.81 -28.94
CA ALA A 383 1.44 16.92 -29.72
C ALA A 383 2.20 17.57 -30.90
N TYR A 384 1.69 18.65 -31.50
CA TYR A 384 2.10 19.17 -32.80
C TYR A 384 3.07 20.38 -32.75
N GLN A 385 3.19 21.08 -31.62
CA GLN A 385 4.16 22.16 -31.38
C GLN A 385 5.24 21.77 -30.34
N SER A 386 5.46 20.48 -30.14
CA SER A 386 6.42 19.81 -29.23
C SER A 386 7.91 20.08 -29.52
N HIS A 387 8.26 21.15 -30.22
CA HIS A 387 9.51 21.29 -30.96
C HIS A 387 10.69 21.80 -30.11
N GLU A 388 10.42 22.39 -28.94
CA GLU A 388 11.44 23.02 -28.10
C GLU A 388 11.72 22.27 -26.79
N ILE A 389 10.79 21.40 -26.33
CA ILE A 389 10.79 20.87 -24.95
C ILE A 389 11.23 19.40 -24.82
N GLY A 390 11.08 18.55 -25.86
CA GLY A 390 11.33 17.10 -25.74
C GLY A 390 12.53 16.58 -26.53
N VAL A 391 13.50 15.93 -25.87
CA VAL A 391 14.71 15.36 -26.52
C VAL A 391 14.40 14.52 -27.75
N LEU A 392 13.43 13.59 -27.65
CA LEU A 392 13.23 12.54 -28.64
C LEU A 392 12.82 13.14 -30.00
N PHE A 393 11.88 14.07 -30.01
CA PHE A 393 11.40 14.72 -31.23
C PHE A 393 12.41 15.74 -31.77
N ARG A 394 13.19 16.41 -30.90
CA ARG A 394 14.32 17.25 -31.34
C ARG A 394 15.38 16.43 -32.08
N HIS A 395 15.76 15.26 -31.56
CA HIS A 395 16.76 14.39 -32.19
C HIS A 395 16.24 13.72 -33.47
N ILE A 396 15.00 13.22 -33.49
CA ILE A 396 14.41 12.62 -34.70
C ILE A 396 14.33 13.66 -35.84
N LYS A 397 13.93 14.91 -35.55
CA LYS A 397 13.91 15.98 -36.57
C LYS A 397 15.31 16.45 -36.99
N SER A 398 16.29 16.45 -36.08
CA SER A 398 17.69 16.75 -36.42
C SER A 398 18.26 15.69 -37.36
N ALA A 399 18.04 14.41 -37.05
CA ALA A 399 18.44 13.28 -37.88
C ALA A 399 17.77 13.33 -39.27
N ALA A 400 16.46 13.56 -39.35
CA ALA A 400 15.73 13.70 -40.61
C ALA A 400 16.31 14.82 -41.50
N ARG A 401 16.53 16.01 -40.91
CA ARG A 401 17.18 17.14 -41.62
C ARG A 401 18.59 16.82 -42.10
N SER A 402 19.37 16.05 -41.33
CA SER A 402 20.72 15.63 -41.74
C SER A 402 20.74 14.53 -42.81
N THR A 403 19.63 13.81 -42.99
CA THR A 403 19.50 12.70 -43.97
C THR A 403 18.79 13.08 -45.26
N GLY A 404 18.28 14.32 -45.37
CA GLY A 404 17.76 14.87 -46.63
C GLY A 404 16.39 14.36 -47.06
N PHE A 405 15.50 14.08 -46.09
CA PHE A 405 14.08 13.75 -46.30
C PHE A 405 13.16 14.85 -45.73
#